data_AF-A0A2M8X3S2-F1
#
_entry.id   AF-A0A2M8X3S2-F1
#
_cell.length_a   1.000
_cell.length_b   1.000
_cell.length_c   1.000
_cell.angle_alpha   90.00
_cell.angle_beta   90.00
_cell.angle_gamma   90.00
#
_symmetry.space_group_name_H-M   'P 1'
#
loop_
_entity.id
_entity.type
_entity.pdbx_description
1 polymer ?
#
loop_
_entity_poly.entity_id
_entity_poly.type
_entity_poly.pdbx_seq_one_letter_code
_entity_poly.pdbx_strand_id
1 'polypeptide(L)'
;MPHERRHFVRVSFDAPALLTTSTDAFSVHVLDLSLKGALITVPAQAELKPGMLCQITIPLAETGNHIAMSTEVAHVQGLHTGLLCCGIDLDSVTHLRRLIELQLGDPALLERDLGELTTATQPQ
;
A
#
# COMPACT_ATOMS: atom_id res chain seq x y z
N MET A 1 17.90 -12.35 17.47
CA MET A 1 17.35 -12.28 16.11
C MET A 1 16.68 -10.91 15.98
N PRO A 2 17.36 -9.88 15.48
CA PRO A 2 16.72 -8.57 15.34
C PRO A 2 15.92 -8.56 14.03
N HIS A 3 14.75 -7.95 14.09
CA HIS A 3 13.73 -7.99 13.07
C HIS A 3 14.15 -7.11 11.89
N GLU A 4 14.77 -7.71 10.87
CA GLU A 4 15.14 -7.02 9.64
C GLU A 4 13.90 -6.42 8.93
N ARG A 5 14.02 -5.14 8.55
CA ARG A 5 13.28 -4.44 7.48
C ARG A 5 11.87 -3.94 7.78
N ARG A 6 11.74 -3.02 8.73
CA ARG A 6 10.70 -1.96 8.67
C ARG A 6 11.30 -0.67 8.09
N HIS A 7 11.83 -0.72 6.87
CA HIS A 7 12.23 0.44 6.05
C HIS A 7 11.21 0.65 4.93
N PHE A 8 9.94 0.79 5.30
CA PHE A 8 8.92 1.22 4.35
C PHE A 8 8.04 2.23 5.05
N VAL A 9 8.13 3.46 4.58
CA VAL A 9 7.30 4.56 5.05
C VAL A 9 5.84 4.15 4.88
N ARG A 10 5.14 4.15 6.01
CA ARG A 10 3.71 3.90 6.13
C ARG A 10 3.06 5.24 6.32
N VAL A 11 2.15 5.57 5.42
CA VAL A 11 1.44 6.84 5.48
C VAL A 11 -0.02 6.58 5.79
N SER A 12 -0.52 7.28 6.81
CA SER A 12 -1.92 7.25 7.20
C SER A 12 -2.73 7.86 6.08
N PHE A 13 -3.38 7.02 5.28
CA PHE A 13 -4.10 7.45 4.10
C PHE A 13 -5.59 7.13 4.27
N ASP A 14 -6.32 8.09 4.84
CA ASP A 14 -7.76 7.98 5.05
C ASP A 14 -8.51 8.34 3.76
N ALA A 15 -8.75 7.33 2.93
CA ALA A 15 -9.47 7.52 1.69
C ALA A 15 -10.29 6.29 1.32
N PRO A 16 -11.46 6.49 0.68
CA PRO A 16 -12.23 5.39 0.12
C PRO A 16 -11.43 4.76 -1.03
N ALA A 17 -11.44 3.44 -1.09
CA ALA A 17 -10.87 2.67 -2.18
C ALA A 17 -11.83 1.56 -2.61
N LEU A 18 -11.58 1.00 -3.78
CA LEU A 18 -12.34 -0.11 -4.31
C LEU A 18 -11.45 -1.35 -4.32
N LEU A 19 -11.86 -2.39 -3.60
CA LEU A 19 -11.22 -3.69 -3.63
C LEU A 19 -11.96 -4.58 -4.62
N THR A 20 -11.31 -4.90 -5.73
CA THR A 20 -11.81 -5.81 -6.75
C THR A 20 -11.16 -7.17 -6.56
N THR A 21 -11.95 -8.16 -6.23
CA THR A 21 -11.53 -9.57 -6.19
C THR A 21 -11.84 -10.23 -7.54
N SER A 22 -11.47 -11.51 -7.69
CA SER A 22 -11.83 -12.28 -8.89
C SER A 22 -13.34 -12.49 -9.07
N THR A 23 -14.13 -12.33 -8.01
CA THR A 23 -15.58 -12.57 -8.02
C THR A 23 -16.38 -11.27 -7.93
N ASP A 24 -15.97 -10.31 -7.10
CA ASP A 24 -16.78 -9.15 -6.73
C ASP A 24 -15.92 -7.91 -6.45
N ALA A 25 -16.57 -6.75 -6.41
CA ALA A 25 -15.94 -5.50 -5.97
C ALA A 25 -16.59 -4.97 -4.70
N PHE A 26 -15.78 -4.56 -3.74
CA PHE A 26 -16.20 -4.05 -2.46
C PHE A 26 -15.64 -2.64 -2.24
N SER A 27 -16.49 -1.71 -1.83
CA SER A 27 -16.02 -0.43 -1.31
C SER A 27 -15.36 -0.65 0.04
N VAL A 28 -14.10 -0.27 0.13
CA VAL A 28 -13.24 -0.41 1.30
C VAL A 28 -12.67 0.95 1.67
N HIS A 29 -12.07 1.05 2.85
CA HIS A 29 -11.40 2.28 3.29
C HIS A 29 -9.93 2.00 3.55
N VAL A 30 -9.04 2.79 2.98
CA VAL A 30 -7.62 2.69 3.28
C VAL A 30 -7.38 3.34 4.64
N LEU A 31 -6.63 2.68 5.51
CA LEU A 31 -6.21 3.21 6.81
C LEU A 31 -4.75 3.64 6.76
N ASP A 32 -3.91 2.78 6.22
CA ASP A 32 -2.47 2.97 6.11
C ASP A 32 -1.99 2.34 4.81
N LEU A 33 -1.04 3.00 4.15
CA LEU A 33 -0.54 2.57 2.88
C LEU A 33 0.99 2.63 2.82
N SER A 34 1.59 1.64 2.17
CA SER A 34 3.03 1.50 2.01
C SER A 34 3.37 0.89 0.66
N LEU A 35 4.64 1.01 0.24
CA LEU A 35 5.13 0.34 -0.98
C LEU A 35 5.01 -1.18 -0.95
N LYS A 36 5.00 -1.79 0.25
CA LYS A 36 4.91 -3.25 0.42
C LYS A 36 3.47 -3.76 0.55
N GLY A 37 2.49 -2.88 0.70
CA GLY A 37 1.10 -3.27 0.95
C GLY A 37 0.28 -2.18 1.61
N ALA A 38 -0.98 -2.49 1.89
CA ALA A 38 -1.93 -1.56 2.46
C ALA A 38 -2.72 -2.23 3.59
N LEU A 39 -3.08 -1.46 4.60
CA LEU A 39 -4.05 -1.84 5.60
C LEU A 39 -5.37 -1.18 5.23
N ILE A 40 -6.39 -2.00 5.02
CA ILE A 40 -7.72 -1.53 4.67
C ILE A 40 -8.76 -2.01 5.66
N THR A 41 -9.85 -1.27 5.76
CA THR A 41 -11.07 -1.69 6.41
C THR A 41 -12.04 -2.18 5.35
N VAL A 42 -12.48 -3.43 5.51
CA VAL A 42 -13.44 -4.07 4.62
C VAL A 42 -14.78 -4.18 5.34
N PRO A 43 -15.91 -4.09 4.61
CA PRO A 43 -17.21 -4.28 5.23
C PRO A 43 -17.36 -5.74 5.68
N ALA A 44 -18.12 -6.00 6.74
CA ALA A 44 -18.31 -7.34 7.29
C ALA A 44 -18.88 -8.38 6.28
N GLN A 45 -19.50 -7.89 5.21
CA GLN A 45 -20.02 -8.69 4.10
C GLN A 45 -18.94 -9.15 3.11
N ALA A 46 -17.72 -8.60 3.19
CA ALA A 46 -16.61 -9.00 2.33
C ALA A 46 -15.94 -10.25 2.92
N GLU A 47 -16.24 -11.41 2.33
CA GLU A 47 -15.62 -12.69 2.72
C GLU A 47 -14.21 -12.85 2.11
N LEU A 48 -13.28 -12.00 2.56
CA LEU A 48 -11.87 -12.09 2.18
C LEU A 48 -11.20 -13.23 2.94
N LYS A 49 -10.30 -13.93 2.25
CA LYS A 49 -9.53 -15.05 2.82
C LYS A 49 -8.04 -14.80 2.58
N PRO A 50 -7.17 -15.10 3.55
CA PRO A 50 -5.73 -15.01 3.34
C PRO A 50 -5.30 -15.88 2.16
N GLY A 51 -4.43 -15.33 1.30
CA GLY A 51 -4.00 -15.93 0.03
C GLY A 51 -4.88 -15.59 -1.18
N MET A 52 -5.96 -14.81 -1.02
CA MET A 52 -6.72 -14.33 -2.17
C MET A 52 -5.99 -13.17 -2.86
N LEU A 53 -5.84 -13.27 -4.18
CA LEU A 53 -5.40 -12.18 -5.03
C LEU A 53 -6.56 -11.20 -5.25
N CYS A 54 -6.29 -9.92 -5.00
CA CYS A 54 -7.25 -8.83 -5.12
C CYS A 54 -6.54 -7.59 -5.66
N GLN A 55 -7.24 -6.81 -6.46
CA GLN A 55 -6.75 -5.51 -6.91
C GLN A 55 -7.40 -4.42 -6.10
N ILE A 56 -6.62 -3.51 -5.55
CA ILE A 56 -7.14 -2.32 -4.87
C ILE A 56 -6.90 -1.09 -5.75
N THR A 57 -7.97 -0.32 -5.95
CA THR A 57 -7.98 0.91 -6.72
C THR A 57 -8.31 2.08 -5.80
N ILE A 58 -7.38 3.01 -5.68
CA ILE A 58 -7.47 4.17 -4.79
C ILE A 58 -7.61 5.42 -5.66
N PRO A 59 -8.80 6.03 -5.74
CA PRO A 59 -8.99 7.27 -6.48
C PRO A 59 -8.26 8.43 -5.80
N LEU A 60 -7.48 9.18 -6.58
CA LEU A 60 -6.80 10.41 -6.15
C LEU A 60 -7.72 11.60 -6.45
N ALA A 61 -8.39 12.10 -5.41
CA ALA A 61 -9.40 13.15 -5.53
C ALA A 61 -8.88 14.46 -6.15
N GLU A 62 -7.58 14.77 -6.04
CA GLU A 62 -7.01 16.02 -6.53
C GLU A 62 -6.75 16.05 -8.04
N THR A 63 -6.46 14.91 -8.67
CA THR A 63 -6.00 14.90 -10.08
C THR A 63 -6.90 14.09 -11.01
N GLY A 64 -7.89 13.37 -10.47
CA GLY A 64 -8.70 12.42 -11.25
C GLY A 64 -7.94 11.15 -11.64
N ASN A 65 -6.70 10.98 -11.17
CA ASN A 65 -5.95 9.74 -11.34
C ASN A 65 -6.37 8.72 -10.28
N HIS A 66 -5.95 7.47 -10.45
CA HIS A 66 -6.19 6.42 -9.48
C HIS A 66 -4.95 5.54 -9.37
N ILE A 67 -4.70 5.05 -8.15
CA ILE A 67 -3.61 4.11 -7.88
C ILE A 67 -4.23 2.72 -7.93
N ALA A 68 -3.84 1.92 -8.91
CA ALA A 68 -4.19 0.52 -8.99
C ALA A 68 -2.98 -0.32 -8.56
N MET A 69 -3.18 -1.17 -7.55
CA MET A 69 -2.16 -2.14 -7.13
C MET A 69 -2.78 -3.54 -7.02
N SER A 70 -2.03 -4.51 -7.54
CA SER A 70 -2.29 -5.93 -7.39
C SER A 70 -1.78 -6.36 -6.03
N THR A 71 -2.67 -6.86 -5.20
CA THR A 71 -2.40 -7.24 -3.82
C THR A 71 -2.87 -8.65 -3.52
N GLU A 72 -2.35 -9.22 -2.45
CA GLU A 72 -2.84 -10.46 -1.87
C GLU A 72 -3.27 -10.21 -0.44
N VAL A 73 -4.38 -10.83 -0.03
CA VAL A 73 -4.81 -10.81 1.37
C VAL A 73 -3.78 -11.57 2.21
N ALA A 74 -3.01 -10.86 3.02
CA ALA A 74 -2.04 -11.49 3.92
C ALA A 74 -2.73 -12.07 5.16
N HIS A 75 -3.65 -11.30 5.74
CA HIS A 75 -4.45 -11.72 6.89
C HIS A 75 -5.69 -10.85 7.03
N VAL A 76 -6.74 -11.42 7.61
CA VAL A 76 -7.99 -10.72 7.93
C VAL A 76 -8.19 -10.77 9.44
N GLN A 77 -8.48 -9.62 10.04
CA GLN A 77 -8.67 -9.46 11.47
C GLN A 77 -9.92 -8.62 11.74
N GLY A 78 -11.07 -9.30 11.81
CA GLY A 78 -12.37 -8.63 11.95
C GLY A 78 -12.69 -7.78 10.72
N LEU A 79 -12.77 -6.47 10.88
CA LEU A 79 -13.00 -5.51 9.79
C LEU A 79 -11.71 -5.05 9.12
N HIS A 80 -10.54 -5.32 9.70
CA HIS A 80 -9.27 -4.91 9.14
C HIS A 80 -8.65 -6.03 8.32
N THR A 81 -8.19 -5.71 7.12
CA THR A 81 -7.52 -6.65 6.23
C THR A 81 -6.16 -6.11 5.85
N GLY A 82 -5.13 -6.89 6.14
CA GLY A 82 -3.77 -6.61 5.71
C GLY A 82 -3.57 -7.13 4.29
N LEU A 83 -3.24 -6.24 3.37
CA LEU A 83 -2.91 -6.55 1.98
C LEU A 83 -1.39 -6.50 1.77
N LEU A 84 -0.88 -7.46 1.01
CA LEU A 84 0.50 -7.51 0.55
C LEU A 84 0.55 -7.08 -0.91
N CYS A 85 1.39 -6.11 -1.25
CA CYS A 85 1.58 -5.70 -2.64
C CYS A 85 2.32 -6.80 -3.42
N CYS A 86 1.65 -7.36 -4.42
CA CYS A 86 2.24 -8.34 -5.34
C CYS A 86 2.80 -7.65 -6.59
N GLY A 87 2.19 -6.54 -7.00
CA GLY A 87 2.63 -5.75 -8.14
C GLY A 87 1.89 -4.43 -8.20
N ILE A 88 2.56 -3.40 -8.67
CA ILE A 88 1.99 -2.07 -8.87
C ILE A 88 2.40 -1.59 -10.25
N ASP A 89 1.48 -0.93 -10.95
CA ASP A 89 1.78 -0.34 -12.25
C ASP A 89 2.75 0.84 -12.12
N LEU A 90 3.54 1.10 -13.17
CA LEU A 90 4.52 2.19 -13.18
C LEU A 90 3.90 3.57 -12.92
N ASP A 91 2.70 3.81 -13.47
CA ASP A 91 2.00 5.08 -13.24
C ASP A 91 1.53 5.15 -11.77
N SER A 92 0.97 4.06 -11.26
CA SER A 92 0.49 3.96 -9.88
C SER A 92 1.60 4.09 -8.84
N VAL A 93 2.78 3.51 -9.05
CA VAL A 93 3.92 3.65 -8.12
C VAL A 93 4.47 5.06 -8.10
N THR A 94 4.44 5.76 -9.23
CA THR A 94 4.84 7.16 -9.32
C THR A 94 3.90 8.05 -8.50
N HIS A 95 2.59 7.82 -8.63
CA HIS A 95 1.58 8.51 -7.83
C HIS A 95 1.69 8.17 -6.35
N LEU A 96 1.92 6.89 -6.01
CA LEU A 96 2.10 6.43 -4.63
C LEU A 96 3.29 7.12 -3.97
N ARG A 97 4.42 7.15 -4.67
CA ARG A 97 5.64 7.82 -4.21
C ARG A 97 5.36 9.30 -3.97
N ARG A 98 4.71 9.97 -4.93
CA ARG A 98 4.37 11.39 -4.80
C ARG A 98 3.45 11.66 -3.62
N LEU A 99 2.46 10.80 -3.40
CA LEU A 99 1.54 10.90 -2.28
C LEU A 99 2.26 10.71 -0.94
N ILE A 100 3.16 9.71 -0.85
CA ILE A 100 3.99 9.50 0.34
C ILE A 100 4.87 10.73 0.59
N GLU A 101 5.50 11.30 -0.44
CA GLU A 101 6.28 12.55 -0.34
C GLU A 101 5.44 13.72 0.15
N LEU A 102 4.22 13.88 -0.36
CA LEU A 102 3.29 14.94 0.05
C LEU A 102 2.83 14.78 1.50
N GLN A 103 2.51 13.55 1.94
CA GLN A 103 2.10 13.31 3.32
C GLN A 103 3.25 13.41 4.32
N LEU A 104 4.49 13.11 3.92
CA LEU A 104 5.67 13.34 4.75
C LEU A 104 6.05 14.83 4.87
N GLY A 105 5.60 15.67 3.94
CA GLY A 105 5.84 17.12 3.95
C GLY A 105 7.29 17.54 3.70
N ASP A 106 8.23 16.59 3.64
CA ASP A 106 9.66 16.87 3.44
C ASP A 106 10.30 15.79 2.53
N PRO A 107 10.70 16.12 1.28
CA PRO A 107 11.29 15.16 0.33
C PRO A 107 12.63 14.58 0.82
N ALA A 108 13.32 15.23 1.76
CA ALA A 108 14.60 14.75 2.28
C ALA A 108 14.47 13.51 3.19
N LEU A 109 13.28 13.25 3.74
CA LEU A 109 13.00 12.04 4.52
C LEU A 109 12.87 10.80 3.62
N LEU A 110 12.38 10.96 2.38
CA LEU A 110 12.34 9.87 1.39
C LEU A 110 13.75 9.55 0.87
N GLU A 111 14.60 10.56 0.67
CA GLU A 111 16.00 10.37 0.26
C GLU A 111 16.85 9.64 1.31
N ARG A 112 16.55 9.79 2.60
CA ARG A 112 17.23 9.04 3.66
C ARG A 112 16.94 7.54 3.60
N ASP A 113 15.69 7.16 3.30
CA ASP A 113 15.29 5.74 3.19
C ASP A 113 15.85 5.08 1.91
N LEU A 114 15.91 5.85 0.81
CA LEU A 114 16.58 5.39 -0.42
C LEU A 114 18.11 5.29 -0.26
N GLY A 115 18.72 6.15 0.55
CA GLY A 115 20.15 6.11 0.87
C GLY A 115 20.59 4.82 1.58
N GLU A 116 19.70 4.20 2.36
CA GLU A 116 20.00 2.90 3.01
C GLU A 116 19.94 1.71 2.03
N LEU A 117 19.29 1.86 0.87
CA LEU A 117 19.29 0.84 -0.18
C LEU A 117 20.61 0.81 -0.97
N THR A 118 21.34 1.92 -1.06
CA THR A 118 22.63 2.02 -1.77
C THR A 118 23.85 1.74 -0.89
N THR A 119 23.75 1.80 0.43
CA THR A 119 24.88 1.47 1.33
C THR A 119 25.02 -0.02 1.66
N ALA A 120 24.19 -0.90 1.07
CA ALA A 120 24.38 -2.35 1.15
C ALA A 120 25.36 -2.91 0.09
N THR A 121 26.12 -2.06 -0.61
CA THR A 121 27.24 -2.48 -1.47
C THR A 121 28.58 -1.89 -1.04
N GLN A 122 28.97 -2.14 0.21
CA GLN A 122 30.40 -2.21 0.53
C GLN A 122 30.68 -3.42 1.43
N PRO A 123 31.19 -4.53 0.88
CA PRO A 123 32.15 -5.33 1.59
C PRO A 123 33.55 -4.77 1.32
N GLN A 124 34.12 -4.20 2.37
CA GLN A 124 35.56 -3.99 2.65
C GLN A 124 36.35 -2.98 1.80
#